data_AF-A0A3A6PR29-F1
#
_entry.id   AF-A0A3A6PR29-F1
#
_cell.length_a   1.000
_cell.length_b   1.000
_cell.length_c   1.000
_cell.angle_alpha   90.00
_cell.angle_beta   90.00
_cell.angle_gamma   90.00
#
_symmetry.space_group_name_H-M   'P 1'
#
loop_
_entity.id
_entity.type
_entity.pdbx_description
1 polymer ?
#
loop_
_entity_poly.entity_id
_entity_poly.type
_entity_poly.pdbx_seq_one_letter_code
_entity_poly.pdbx_strand_id
1 'polypeptide(L)'
;MNNKEFFAHSSINEATDKDALSGISLKPQGEPAFKAKKVDPDNAKIDTPESYLRDYDTEYKILNDIATQLSGNKNAKGTINLFTERLTCQSCSDIIMAFRREYPNITVNVLTNDGKVVK
;
A
#
# COMPACT_ATOMS: atom_id res chain seq x y z
N MET A 1 -11.98 7.40 -11.66
CA MET A 1 -10.70 6.69 -11.73
C MET A 1 -10.59 6.07 -13.10
N ASN A 2 -9.49 6.33 -13.80
CA ASN A 2 -9.27 5.78 -15.14
C ASN A 2 -8.73 4.34 -15.08
N ASN A 3 -8.00 4.01 -14.01
CA ASN A 3 -7.51 2.67 -13.75
C ASN A 3 -8.45 1.93 -12.78
N LYS A 4 -8.77 0.68 -13.13
CA LYS A 4 -9.52 -0.24 -12.26
C LYS A 4 -8.61 -1.25 -11.57
N GLU A 5 -7.36 -1.33 -12.01
CA GLU A 5 -6.36 -2.29 -11.55
C GLU A 5 -5.07 -1.54 -11.23
N PHE A 6 -4.38 -1.99 -10.18
CA PHE A 6 -3.17 -1.39 -9.65
C PHE A 6 -2.20 -2.51 -9.35
N PHE A 7 -0.96 -2.35 -9.80
CA PHE A 7 0.11 -3.32 -9.61
C PHE A 7 1.29 -2.60 -8.99
N ALA A 8 2.00 -3.23 -8.08
CA ALA A 8 3.29 -2.73 -7.59
C ALA A 8 4.23 -3.90 -7.39
N HIS A 9 5.53 -3.61 -7.34
CA HIS A 9 6.56 -4.58 -7.02
C HIS A 9 7.54 -3.96 -6.04
N SER A 10 8.03 -4.72 -5.06
CA SER A 10 8.93 -4.21 -4.02
C SER A 10 10.23 -3.66 -4.60
N SER A 11 10.74 -4.28 -5.66
CA SER A 11 11.96 -3.86 -6.36
C SER A 11 11.77 -2.73 -7.37
N ILE A 12 10.53 -2.32 -7.68
CA ILE A 12 10.23 -1.24 -8.64
C ILE A 12 9.64 -0.06 -7.87
N ASN A 13 10.42 1.01 -7.74
CA ASN A 13 10.12 2.20 -6.95
C ASN A 13 9.95 3.44 -7.83
N GLU A 14 10.67 3.50 -8.94
CA GLU A 14 10.66 4.62 -9.90
C GLU A 14 10.40 4.12 -11.33
N ALA A 15 9.93 5.01 -12.21
CA ALA A 15 9.66 4.67 -13.62
C ALA A 15 10.92 4.33 -14.42
N THR A 16 12.08 4.70 -13.89
CA THR A 16 13.43 4.44 -14.43
C THR A 16 13.99 3.10 -13.98
N ASP A 17 13.35 2.42 -13.02
CA ASP A 17 13.81 1.13 -12.55
C ASP A 17 13.71 0.07 -13.66
N LYS A 18 14.64 -0.87 -13.62
CA LYS A 18 14.63 -2.01 -14.53
C LYS A 18 13.32 -2.78 -14.38
N ASP A 19 12.72 -3.13 -15.52
CA ASP A 19 11.44 -3.85 -15.60
C ASP A 19 10.21 -3.04 -15.12
N ALA A 20 10.34 -1.72 -14.93
CA ALA A 20 9.19 -0.85 -14.66
C ALA A 20 8.19 -0.90 -15.83
N LEU A 21 6.99 -1.39 -15.53
CA LEU A 21 5.88 -1.45 -16.47
C LEU A 21 5.08 -0.15 -16.45
N SER A 22 4.55 0.24 -17.62
CA SER A 22 3.63 1.37 -17.69
C SER A 22 2.39 1.11 -16.83
N GLY A 23 2.03 2.07 -15.98
CA GLY A 23 0.87 1.98 -15.09
C GLY A 23 1.11 1.22 -13.79
N ILE A 24 2.35 0.83 -13.48
CA ILE A 24 2.70 0.31 -12.14
C ILE A 24 2.63 1.44 -11.09
N SER A 25 2.09 1.13 -9.91
CA SER A 25 2.11 2.02 -8.75
C SER A 25 3.53 2.09 -8.19
N LEU A 26 4.06 3.31 -8.17
CA LEU A 26 5.42 3.63 -7.76
C LEU A 26 5.46 4.22 -6.35
N LYS A 27 6.66 4.39 -5.81
CA LYS A 27 6.84 5.11 -4.54
C LYS A 27 6.42 6.59 -4.74
N PRO A 28 5.65 7.19 -3.81
CA PRO A 28 5.32 8.61 -3.86
C PRO A 28 6.59 9.47 -3.92
N GLN A 29 6.62 10.41 -4.87
CA GLN A 29 7.76 11.32 -5.09
C GLN A 29 7.68 12.60 -4.24
N GLY A 30 6.60 12.77 -3.47
CA GLY A 30 6.36 13.92 -2.58
C GLY A 30 5.77 13.47 -1.25
N GLU A 31 5.08 14.37 -0.56
CA GLU A 31 4.42 14.03 0.71
C GLU A 31 3.32 12.99 0.48
N PRO A 32 3.44 11.78 1.04
CA PRO A 32 2.46 10.73 0.83
C PRO A 32 1.21 10.98 1.68
N ALA A 33 0.06 10.53 1.18
CA ALA A 33 -1.20 10.56 1.95
C ALA A 33 -1.10 9.71 3.22
N PHE A 34 -0.39 8.57 3.13
CA PHE A 34 -0.12 7.68 4.26
C PHE A 34 1.37 7.46 4.40
N LYS A 35 1.90 7.64 5.61
CA LYS A 35 3.33 7.52 5.91
C LYS A 35 3.68 6.09 6.31
N ALA A 36 4.73 5.55 5.69
CA ALA A 36 5.32 4.30 6.14
C ALA A 36 6.07 4.48 7.47
N LYS A 37 6.18 3.39 8.23
CA LYS A 37 6.96 3.32 9.47
C LYS A 37 8.17 2.42 9.29
N LYS A 38 9.15 2.55 10.19
CA LYS A 38 10.25 1.60 10.28
C LYS A 38 9.78 0.36 11.03
N VAL A 39 9.92 -0.80 10.40
CA VAL A 39 9.54 -2.09 11.00
C VAL A 39 10.75 -3.02 10.91
N ASP A 40 10.95 -3.84 11.94
CA ASP A 40 11.98 -4.87 11.96
C ASP A 40 11.79 -5.90 10.83
N PRO A 41 12.85 -6.65 10.46
CA PRO A 41 12.77 -7.65 9.40
C PRO A 41 11.69 -8.73 9.65
N ASP A 42 11.37 -8.97 10.92
CA ASP A 42 10.38 -9.94 11.40
C ASP A 42 8.94 -9.42 11.28
N ASN A 43 8.76 -8.17 10.79
CA ASN A 43 7.48 -7.50 10.57
C ASN A 43 6.64 -7.23 11.84
N ALA A 44 7.22 -7.34 13.03
CA ALA A 44 6.52 -7.39 14.30
C ALA A 44 6.74 -6.15 15.19
N LYS A 45 7.90 -5.50 15.11
CA LYS A 45 8.31 -4.41 16.01
C LYS A 45 8.64 -3.14 15.24
N ILE A 46 8.26 -2.01 15.81
CA ILE A 46 8.53 -0.68 15.25
C ILE A 46 9.80 -0.12 15.92
N ASP A 47 10.61 0.61 15.16
CA ASP A 47 11.77 1.38 15.64
C ASP A 47 12.85 0.57 16.39
N THR A 48 13.09 -0.68 15.98
CA THR A 48 14.26 -1.45 16.45
C THR A 48 15.53 -1.03 15.69
N PRO A 49 16.74 -1.36 16.18
CA PRO A 49 17.99 -1.03 15.47
C PRO A 49 18.09 -1.59 14.04
N GLU A 50 17.45 -2.73 13.78
CA GLU A 50 17.42 -3.37 12.45
C GLU A 50 16.20 -2.97 11.62
N SER A 51 15.32 -2.11 12.16
CA SER A 51 14.14 -1.67 11.46
C SER A 51 14.49 -0.78 10.27
N TYR A 52 13.77 -0.98 9.18
CA TYR A 52 13.91 -0.20 7.96
C TYR A 52 12.55 0.34 7.53
N LEU A 53 12.59 1.47 6.82
CA LEU A 53 11.38 2.14 6.37
C LEU A 53 10.67 1.27 5.32
N ARG A 54 9.38 1.00 5.52
CA ARG A 54 8.56 0.15 4.66
C ARG A 54 7.90 0.92 3.51
N ASP A 55 8.60 1.89 2.94
CA ASP A 55 8.09 2.78 1.86
C ASP A 55 8.26 2.20 0.45
N TYR A 56 8.86 1.02 0.33
CA TYR A 56 8.96 0.25 -0.89
C TYR A 56 7.92 -0.88 -0.97
N ASP A 57 7.14 -1.08 0.09
CA ASP A 57 6.11 -2.11 0.14
C ASP A 57 5.00 -1.86 -0.88
N THR A 58 4.49 -2.96 -1.43
CA THR A 58 3.47 -2.98 -2.47
C THR A 58 2.18 -2.29 -2.01
N GLU A 59 1.75 -2.56 -0.79
CA GLU A 59 0.54 -1.99 -0.18
C GLU A 59 0.70 -0.49 0.05
N TYR A 60 1.90 -0.04 0.44
CA TYR A 60 2.20 1.38 0.61
C TYR A 60 2.11 2.14 -0.73
N LYS A 61 2.70 1.58 -1.80
CA LYS A 61 2.67 2.18 -3.15
C LYS A 61 1.24 2.27 -3.68
N ILE A 62 0.51 1.15 -3.67
CA ILE A 62 -0.85 1.07 -4.24
C ILE A 62 -1.82 1.99 -3.50
N LEU A 63 -1.85 1.96 -2.16
CA LEU A 63 -2.83 2.75 -1.41
C LEU A 63 -2.56 4.26 -1.47
N ASN A 64 -1.29 4.68 -1.57
CA ASN A 64 -0.97 6.08 -1.83
C ASN A 64 -1.33 6.50 -3.25
N ASP A 65 -1.06 5.68 -4.28
CA ASP A 65 -1.46 5.95 -5.67
C ASP A 65 -2.98 6.13 -5.79
N ILE A 66 -3.75 5.21 -5.21
CA ILE A 66 -5.21 5.30 -5.16
C ILE A 66 -5.65 6.61 -4.47
N ALA A 67 -5.06 6.97 -3.33
CA ALA A 67 -5.40 8.21 -2.64
C ALA A 67 -5.07 9.46 -3.46
N THR A 68 -3.95 9.47 -4.18
CA THR A 68 -3.60 10.53 -5.14
C THR A 68 -4.65 10.63 -6.24
N GLN A 69 -5.08 9.51 -6.83
CA GLN A 69 -6.12 9.49 -7.86
C GLN A 69 -7.50 9.89 -7.35
N LEU A 70 -7.79 9.68 -6.05
CA LEU A 70 -9.00 10.18 -5.41
C LEU A 70 -8.96 11.69 -5.20
N SER A 71 -7.78 12.31 -5.17
CA SER A 71 -7.59 13.76 -5.07
C SER A 71 -8.42 14.40 -3.95
N GLY A 72 -8.44 13.75 -2.78
CA GLY A 72 -9.17 14.20 -1.59
C GLY A 72 -10.68 13.88 -1.57
N ASN A 73 -11.23 13.17 -2.56
CA ASN A 73 -12.62 12.75 -2.57
C ASN A 73 -12.91 11.64 -1.54
N LYS A 74 -13.16 12.02 -0.29
CA LYS A 74 -13.50 11.09 0.81
C LYS A 74 -14.84 10.36 0.64
N ASN A 75 -15.69 10.84 -0.27
CA ASN A 75 -16.99 10.24 -0.56
C ASN A 75 -16.93 9.19 -1.67
N ALA A 76 -15.75 8.94 -2.24
CA ALA A 76 -15.56 7.88 -3.22
C ALA A 76 -16.00 6.53 -2.66
N LYS A 77 -16.65 5.72 -3.50
CA LYS A 77 -17.22 4.43 -3.13
C LYS A 77 -16.65 3.34 -4.03
N GLY A 78 -16.49 2.15 -3.48
CA GLY A 78 -16.03 1.01 -4.26
C GLY A 78 -15.50 -0.13 -3.40
N THR A 79 -14.83 -1.05 -4.06
CA THR A 79 -14.18 -2.19 -3.42
C THR A 79 -12.79 -2.36 -4.00
N ILE A 80 -11.80 -2.47 -3.13
CA ILE A 80 -10.41 -2.80 -3.44
C ILE A 80 -10.18 -4.22 -2.94
N ASN A 81 -9.77 -5.12 -3.83
CA ASN A 81 -9.27 -6.44 -3.45
C ASN A 81 -7.74 -6.39 -3.53
N LEU A 82 -7.10 -6.20 -2.39
CA LEU A 82 -5.65 -6.08 -2.25
C LEU A 82 -5.07 -7.48 -2.02
N PHE A 83 -4.40 -8.02 -3.03
CA PHE A 83 -3.67 -9.28 -2.91
C PHE A 83 -2.22 -9.01 -2.48
N THR A 84 -1.76 -9.73 -1.45
CA THR A 84 -0.36 -9.68 -1.00
C THR A 84 0.14 -11.09 -0.73
N GLU A 85 1.38 -11.37 -1.10
CA GLU A 85 1.96 -12.72 -0.99
C GLU A 85 2.31 -13.12 0.45
N ARG A 86 2.44 -12.12 1.34
CA ARG A 86 2.84 -12.32 2.74
C ARG A 86 1.87 -11.58 3.65
N LEU A 87 1.81 -11.99 4.92
CA LEU A 87 1.16 -11.19 5.95
C LEU A 87 1.75 -9.77 5.95
N THR A 88 0.87 -8.78 5.98
CA THR A 88 1.25 -7.37 5.94
C THR A 88 2.09 -7.00 7.16
N CYS A 89 3.21 -6.31 6.96
CA CYS A 89 4.00 -5.78 8.07
C CYS A 89 3.17 -4.77 8.89
N GLN A 90 3.58 -4.48 10.12
CA GLN A 90 2.85 -3.53 10.98
C GLN A 90 2.63 -2.16 10.30
N SER A 91 3.60 -1.67 9.51
CA SER A 91 3.46 -0.42 8.73
C SER A 91 2.34 -0.52 7.69
N CYS A 92 2.27 -1.60 6.91
CA CYS A 92 1.22 -1.79 5.91
C CYS A 92 -0.16 -1.95 6.55
N SER A 93 -0.24 -2.67 7.68
CA SER A 93 -1.49 -2.78 8.46
C SER A 93 -2.00 -1.40 8.91
N ASP A 94 -1.10 -0.53 9.39
CA ASP A 94 -1.45 0.83 9.79
C ASP A 94 -1.91 1.69 8.60
N ILE A 95 -1.27 1.56 7.44
CA ILE A 95 -1.66 2.24 6.21
C ILE A 95 -3.05 1.79 5.75
N ILE A 96 -3.34 0.49 5.76
CA ILE A 96 -4.67 -0.05 5.40
C ILE A 96 -5.73 0.52 6.34
N MET A 97 -5.47 0.56 7.65
CA MET A 97 -6.39 1.15 8.62
C MET A 97 -6.58 2.66 8.41
N ALA A 98 -5.51 3.40 8.10
CA ALA A 98 -5.59 4.83 7.80
C ALA A 98 -6.41 5.08 6.52
N PHE A 99 -6.19 4.29 5.48
CA PHE A 99 -6.95 4.35 4.22
C PHE A 99 -8.44 4.11 4.46
N ARG A 100 -8.80 3.05 5.20
CA ARG A 100 -10.20 2.74 5.55
C ARG A 100 -10.87 3.88 6.32
N ARG A 101 -10.12 4.59 7.18
CA ARG A 101 -10.64 5.73 7.94
C ARG A 101 -10.86 6.96 7.05
N GLU A 102 -9.95 7.21 6.13
CA GLU A 102 -9.99 8.36 5.22
C GLU A 102 -11.05 8.19 4.13
N TYR A 103 -11.27 6.96 3.65
CA TYR A 103 -12.22 6.60 2.60
C TYR A 103 -13.24 5.56 3.09
N PRO A 104 -14.18 5.95 3.99
CA PRO A 104 -15.05 5.02 4.69
C PRO A 104 -16.05 4.28 3.78
N ASN A 105 -16.31 4.80 2.57
CA ASN A 105 -17.20 4.16 1.61
C ASN A 105 -16.47 3.23 0.62
N ILE A 106 -15.15 3.06 0.77
CA ILE A 106 -14.36 2.09 0.02
C ILE A 106 -14.09 0.88 0.91
N THR A 107 -14.58 -0.28 0.48
CA THR A 107 -14.27 -1.55 1.14
C THR A 107 -12.90 -2.02 0.70
N VAL A 108 -11.99 -2.31 1.64
CA VAL A 108 -10.65 -2.86 1.32
C VAL A 108 -10.58 -4.30 1.83
N ASN A 109 -10.61 -5.27 0.93
CA ASN A 109 -10.44 -6.69 1.22
C ASN A 109 -8.95 -7.05 1.06
N VAL A 110 -8.34 -7.63 2.10
CA VAL A 110 -6.94 -8.07 2.06
C VAL A 110 -6.92 -9.58 1.86
N LEU A 111 -6.30 -10.03 0.77
CA LEU A 111 -6.20 -11.43 0.36
C LEU A 111 -4.73 -11.85 0.45
N THR A 112 -4.46 -12.93 1.19
CA THR A 112 -3.11 -13.51 1.29
C THR A 112 -3.07 -14.92 0.71
N ASN A 113 -1.89 -15.37 0.26
CA ASN A 113 -1.71 -16.67 -0.41
C ASN A 113 -1.96 -17.88 0.52
N ASP A 114 -2.02 -17.65 1.83
CA ASP A 114 -2.38 -18.59 2.88
C ASP A 114 -3.91 -18.71 3.10
N GLY A 115 -4.72 -18.15 2.18
CA GLY A 115 -6.16 -18.41 2.08
C GLY A 115 -7.01 -17.80 3.20
N LYS A 116 -6.41 -16.98 4.07
CA LYS A 116 -7.10 -16.28 5.15
C LYS A 116 -7.19 -14.80 4.82
N VAL A 117 -8.42 -14.36 4.51
CA VAL A 117 -8.75 -12.94 4.57
C VAL A 117 -8.43 -12.46 5.99
N VAL A 118 -7.56 -11.46 6.13
CA VAL A 118 -7.40 -10.75 7.40
C VAL A 118 -8.70 -9.97 7.59
N LYS A 119 -9.63 -10.56 8.36
CA LYS A 119 -10.93 -9.98 8.68
C LYS A 119 -10.75 -8.75 9.57
#